data_AF-A0A6P0T943-F1
#
_entry.id   AF-A0A6P0T943-F1
#
_cell.length_a   1.000
_cell.length_b   1.000
_cell.length_c   1.000
_cell.angle_alpha   90.00
_cell.angle_beta   90.00
_cell.angle_gamma   90.00
#
_symmetry.space_group_name_H-M   'P 1'
#
loop_
_entity.id
_entity.type
_entity.pdbx_description
1 polymer ?
#
loop_
_entity_poly.entity_id
_entity_poly.type
_entity_poly.pdbx_seq_one_letter_code
_entity_poly.pdbx_strand_id
1 'polypeptide(L)'
;MKEEQIITMTPQLLGIVIGGLLPALFYGTSNTFSKISTNAGMPVGIHLLWIGFAISLTGILFSFLLPDQTITFIPSIKGVASSSTLGLLWGLGTGCVALGLIRYQAPLAKLTPLFNMNSLVTVFLALVIFAEWQELNLIQLLLGTLLIIAGGVLVSIA
;
A
#
# COMPACT_ATOMS: atom_id res chain seq x y z
N MET A 1 5.24 13.90 -43.63
CA MET A 1 4.19 13.55 -42.65
C MET A 1 4.86 12.78 -41.54
N LYS A 2 4.93 13.38 -40.34
CA LYS A 2 5.52 12.75 -39.15
C LYS A 2 4.54 11.68 -38.68
N GLU A 3 5.00 10.44 -38.62
CA GLU A 3 4.26 9.37 -37.94
C GLU A 3 4.13 9.77 -36.46
N GLU A 4 2.89 9.99 -36.01
CA GLU A 4 2.55 9.99 -34.61
C GLU A 4 2.83 8.58 -34.09
N GLN A 5 4.01 8.41 -33.50
CA GLN A 5 4.35 7.25 -32.72
C GLN A 5 3.43 7.27 -31.48
N ILE A 6 2.24 6.68 -31.61
CA ILE A 6 1.38 6.39 -30.46
C ILE A 6 2.24 5.50 -29.57
N ILE A 7 2.71 6.05 -28.45
CA ILE A 7 3.47 5.31 -27.44
C ILE A 7 2.48 4.32 -26.81
N THR A 8 2.33 3.16 -27.43
CA THR A 8 1.61 2.04 -26.84
C THR A 8 2.45 1.53 -25.67
N MET A 9 2.01 1.86 -24.45
CA MET A 9 2.65 1.35 -23.24
C MET A 9 2.59 -0.18 -23.24
N THR A 10 3.69 -0.85 -22.91
CA THR A 10 3.68 -2.30 -22.77
C THR A 10 2.78 -2.71 -21.60
N PRO A 11 2.10 -3.87 -21.66
CA PRO A 11 1.24 -4.34 -20.56
C PRO A 11 1.94 -4.38 -19.20
N GLN A 12 3.24 -4.67 -19.19
CA GLN A 12 4.08 -4.66 -17.99
C GLN A 12 4.23 -3.24 -17.42
N LEU A 13 4.50 -2.25 -18.26
CA LEU A 13 4.60 -0.86 -17.82
C LEU A 13 3.25 -0.36 -17.30
N LEU A 14 2.15 -0.73 -17.96
CA LEU A 14 0.81 -0.39 -17.48
C LEU A 14 0.52 -1.02 -16.10
N GLY A 15 0.93 -2.28 -15.89
CA GLY A 15 0.86 -2.95 -14.60
C GLY A 15 1.66 -2.23 -13.50
N ILE A 16 2.85 -1.72 -13.81
CA ILE A 16 3.66 -0.94 -12.86
C ILE A 16 2.98 0.39 -12.51
N VAL A 17 2.36 1.05 -13.49
CA VAL A 17 1.66 2.32 -13.25
C VAL A 17 0.41 2.11 -12.41
N ILE A 18 -0.43 1.14 -12.77
CA ILE A 18 -1.71 0.85 -12.08
C ILE A 18 -1.48 0.19 -10.72
N GLY A 19 -0.48 -0.70 -10.60
CA GLY A 19 -0.16 -1.42 -9.37
C GLY A 19 0.82 -0.72 -8.44
N GLY A 20 1.55 0.30 -8.93
CA GLY A 20 2.59 1.00 -8.17
C GLY A 20 2.33 2.49 -8.01
N LEU A 21 2.44 3.25 -9.10
CA LEU A 21 2.43 4.72 -9.04
C LEU A 21 1.06 5.28 -8.61
N LEU A 22 -0.03 4.79 -9.21
CA LEU A 22 -1.38 5.26 -8.88
C LEU A 22 -1.77 4.94 -7.43
N PRO A 23 -1.54 3.71 -6.90
CA PRO A 23 -1.73 3.41 -5.49
C PRO A 23 -0.90 4.29 -4.56
N ALA A 24 0.34 4.65 -4.92
CA ALA A 24 1.17 5.54 -4.10
C ALA A 24 0.51 6.91 -3.87
N LEU A 25 -0.20 7.44 -4.88
CA LEU A 25 -0.98 8.69 -4.74
C LEU A 25 -2.17 8.50 -3.79
N PHE A 26 -2.92 7.40 -3.94
CA PHE A 26 -4.07 7.12 -3.08
C PHE A 26 -3.66 6.85 -1.62
N TYR A 27 -2.64 6.02 -1.39
CA TYR A 27 -2.13 5.74 -0.05
C TYR A 27 -1.47 6.98 0.58
N GLY A 28 -0.75 7.78 -0.20
CA GLY A 28 -0.16 9.03 0.27
C GLY A 28 -1.23 10.03 0.72
N THR A 29 -2.26 10.24 -0.10
CA THR A 29 -3.36 11.15 0.23
C THR A 29 -4.23 10.63 1.36
N SER A 30 -4.51 9.33 1.44
CA SER A 30 -5.33 8.74 2.51
C SER A 30 -4.76 8.97 3.91
N ASN A 31 -3.43 8.99 4.05
CA ASN A 31 -2.76 9.23 5.33
C ASN A 31 -3.10 10.61 5.94
N THR A 32 -3.40 11.61 5.11
CA THR A 32 -3.82 12.93 5.59
C THR A 32 -5.17 12.86 6.32
N PHE A 33 -6.09 12.01 5.84
CA PHE A 33 -7.37 11.79 6.48
C PHE A 33 -7.23 11.10 7.83
N SER A 34 -6.20 10.26 8.03
CA SER A 34 -5.89 9.72 9.37
C SER A 34 -5.53 10.83 10.36
N LYS A 35 -4.78 11.86 9.94
CA LYS A 35 -4.51 13.03 10.81
C LYS A 35 -5.77 13.85 11.06
N ILE A 36 -6.59 14.08 10.03
CA ILE A 36 -7.86 14.82 10.16
C ILE A 36 -8.80 14.11 11.15
N SER A 37 -9.02 12.81 11.00
CA SER A 37 -9.92 12.06 11.87
C SER A 37 -9.39 11.95 13.30
N THR A 38 -8.09 11.76 13.48
CA THR A 38 -7.49 11.68 14.83
C THR A 38 -7.52 13.03 15.54
N ASN A 39 -7.29 14.14 14.83
CA ASN A 39 -7.48 15.50 15.37
C ASN A 39 -8.94 15.79 15.75
N ALA A 40 -9.91 15.19 15.05
CA ALA A 40 -11.32 15.25 15.40
C ALA A 40 -11.70 14.38 16.62
N GLY A 41 -10.72 13.76 17.29
CA GLY A 41 -10.94 12.96 18.49
C GLY A 41 -11.43 11.53 18.21
N MET A 42 -11.31 11.04 16.97
CA MET A 42 -11.74 9.67 16.63
C MET A 42 -10.94 8.62 17.42
N PRO A 43 -11.58 7.77 18.24
CA PRO A 43 -10.89 6.69 18.93
C PRO A 43 -10.30 5.67 17.93
N VAL A 44 -9.12 5.11 18.24
CA VAL A 44 -8.41 4.18 17.33
C VAL A 44 -9.28 3.03 16.85
N GLY A 45 -10.03 2.38 17.76
CA GLY A 45 -10.91 1.26 17.38
C GLY A 45 -12.03 1.68 16.43
N ILE A 46 -12.69 2.81 16.69
CA ILE A 46 -13.77 3.33 15.84
C ILE A 46 -13.22 3.79 14.49
N HIS A 47 -12.02 4.38 14.46
CA HIS A 47 -11.32 4.72 13.23
C HIS A 47 -11.12 3.49 12.33
N LEU A 48 -10.62 2.38 12.88
CA LEU A 48 -10.40 1.14 12.14
C LEU A 48 -11.71 0.52 11.63
N LEU A 49 -12.79 0.58 12.41
CA LEU A 49 -14.11 0.07 11.98
C LEU A 49 -14.65 0.81 10.75
N TRP A 50 -14.58 2.15 10.75
CA TRP A 50 -15.02 2.96 9.61
C TRP A 50 -14.16 2.76 8.37
N ILE A 51 -12.85 2.61 8.56
CA ILE A 51 -11.93 2.25 7.48
C ILE A 51 -12.30 0.87 6.90
N GLY A 52 -12.50 -0.13 7.74
CA GLY A 52 -12.88 -1.48 7.30
C GLY A 52 -14.21 -1.48 6.55
N PHE A 53 -15.19 -0.70 7.00
CA PHE A 53 -16.46 -0.51 6.31
C PHE A 53 -16.27 0.12 4.91
N ALA A 54 -15.49 1.20 4.79
CA ALA A 54 -15.21 1.84 3.51
C ALA A 54 -14.44 0.93 2.54
N ILE A 55 -13.49 0.14 3.04
CA ILE A 55 -12.77 -0.88 2.25
C ILE A 55 -13.74 -1.96 1.77
N SER A 56 -14.69 -2.39 2.62
CA SER A 56 -15.69 -3.40 2.26
C SER A 56 -16.60 -2.90 1.13
N LEU A 57 -17.05 -1.65 1.20
CA LEU A 57 -17.81 -1.01 0.11
C LEU A 57 -17.00 -0.92 -1.19
N THR A 58 -15.70 -0.58 -1.08
CA THR A 58 -14.80 -0.53 -2.23
C THR A 58 -14.64 -1.92 -2.85
N GLY A 59 -14.50 -2.98 -2.05
CA GLY A 59 -14.42 -4.36 -2.52
C GLY A 59 -15.69 -4.82 -3.23
N ILE A 60 -16.87 -4.44 -2.71
CA ILE A 60 -18.16 -4.69 -3.37
C ILE A 60 -18.19 -3.99 -4.74
N LEU A 61 -17.81 -2.71 -4.80
CA LEU A 61 -17.75 -1.97 -6.06
C LEU A 61 -16.82 -2.64 -7.08
N PHE A 62 -15.61 -3.01 -6.69
CA PHE A 62 -14.66 -3.66 -7.58
C PHE A 62 -15.13 -5.04 -8.06
N SER A 63 -15.92 -5.75 -7.24
CA SER A 63 -16.52 -7.03 -7.62
C SER A 63 -17.55 -6.88 -8.76
N PHE A 64 -18.17 -5.71 -8.91
CA PHE A 64 -19.07 -5.40 -10.03
C PHE A 64 -18.36 -4.75 -11.22
N LEU A 65 -17.31 -3.96 -10.99
CA LEU A 65 -16.58 -3.25 -12.06
C LEU A 65 -15.60 -4.15 -12.81
N LEU A 66 -15.02 -5.14 -12.13
CA LEU A 66 -14.07 -6.08 -12.69
C LEU A 66 -14.60 -7.52 -12.57
N PRO A 67 -15.74 -7.84 -13.22
CA PRO A 67 -16.27 -9.20 -13.19
C PRO A 67 -15.30 -10.12 -13.92
N ASP A 68 -14.74 -11.09 -13.20
CA ASP A 68 -13.91 -12.12 -13.79
C ASP A 68 -14.79 -12.98 -14.72
N GLN A 69 -14.38 -13.16 -15.97
CA GLN A 69 -15.15 -13.91 -16.98
C GLN A 69 -15.18 -15.42 -16.69
N THR A 70 -14.43 -15.90 -15.69
CA THR A 70 -14.19 -17.33 -15.46
C THR A 70 -14.60 -17.86 -14.08
N ILE A 71 -15.15 -17.05 -13.16
CA ILE A 71 -15.25 -17.44 -11.74
C ILE A 71 -16.68 -17.35 -11.18
N THR A 72 -17.16 -18.49 -10.68
CA THR A 72 -18.19 -18.64 -9.65
C THR A 72 -17.91 -17.70 -8.48
N PHE A 73 -18.90 -16.95 -7.97
CA PHE A 73 -18.80 -16.04 -6.80
C PHE A 73 -18.28 -16.64 -5.47
N ILE A 74 -17.78 -17.88 -5.49
CA ILE A 74 -17.29 -18.62 -4.34
C ILE A 74 -15.76 -18.46 -4.28
N PRO A 75 -15.21 -17.70 -3.32
CA PRO A 75 -13.77 -17.51 -3.19
C PRO A 75 -13.09 -18.80 -2.70
N SER A 76 -11.84 -19.03 -3.11
CA SER A 76 -11.04 -20.15 -2.58
C SER A 76 -10.65 -19.91 -1.11
N ILE A 77 -10.53 -20.98 -0.32
CA ILE A 77 -10.12 -20.90 1.09
C ILE A 77 -8.76 -20.20 1.23
N LYS A 78 -7.80 -20.47 0.33
CA LYS A 78 -6.48 -19.81 0.33
C LYS A 78 -6.61 -18.31 0.05
N GLY A 79 -7.48 -17.91 -0.87
CA GLY A 79 -7.74 -16.50 -1.19
C GLY A 79 -8.37 -15.76 -0.01
N VAL A 80 -9.37 -16.37 0.64
CA VAL A 80 -9.99 -15.80 1.84
C VAL A 80 -8.98 -15.67 2.97
N ALA A 81 -8.20 -16.72 3.26
CA ALA A 81 -7.21 -16.71 4.32
C ALA A 81 -6.13 -15.64 4.11
N SER A 82 -5.50 -15.62 2.93
CA SER A 82 -4.44 -14.64 2.60
C SER A 82 -4.95 -13.20 2.62
N SER A 83 -6.13 -12.92 2.06
CA SER A 83 -6.73 -11.58 2.07
C SER A 83 -7.13 -11.14 3.49
N SER A 84 -7.60 -12.07 4.32
CA SER A 84 -7.93 -11.79 5.73
C SER A 84 -6.67 -11.48 6.53
N THR A 85 -5.57 -12.23 6.33
CA THR A 85 -4.28 -11.95 6.95
C THR A 85 -3.73 -10.59 6.54
N LEU A 86 -3.83 -10.22 5.26
CA LEU A 86 -3.49 -8.89 4.77
C LEU A 86 -4.28 -7.81 5.52
N GLY A 87 -5.62 -7.95 5.58
CA GLY A 87 -6.48 -6.99 6.27
C GLY A 87 -6.16 -6.84 7.76
N LEU A 88 -5.88 -7.96 8.45
CA LEU A 88 -5.49 -7.95 9.86
C LEU A 88 -4.16 -7.23 10.09
N LEU A 89 -3.11 -7.56 9.33
CA LEU A 89 -1.80 -6.93 9.47
C LEU A 89 -1.85 -5.43 9.12
N TRP A 90 -2.56 -5.09 8.05
CA TRP A 90 -2.75 -3.70 7.63
C TRP A 90 -3.54 -2.90 8.68
N GLY A 91 -4.60 -3.49 9.24
CA GLY A 91 -5.40 -2.90 10.31
C GLY A 91 -4.57 -2.66 11.58
N LEU A 92 -3.74 -3.62 11.99
CA LEU A 92 -2.82 -3.48 13.12
C LEU A 92 -1.82 -2.34 12.89
N GLY A 93 -1.20 -2.28 11.70
CA GLY A 93 -0.28 -1.21 11.33
C GLY A 93 -0.96 0.17 11.37
N THR A 94 -2.15 0.27 10.79
CA THR A 94 -2.95 1.51 10.79
C THR A 94 -3.34 1.93 12.20
N GLY A 95 -3.68 0.96 13.06
CA GLY A 95 -3.96 1.20 14.48
C GLY A 95 -2.75 1.79 15.22
N CYS A 96 -1.55 1.26 14.96
CA CYS A 96 -0.29 1.80 15.50
C CYS A 96 -0.03 3.24 15.00
N VAL A 97 -0.29 3.54 13.73
CA VAL A 97 -0.18 4.91 13.20
C VAL A 97 -1.15 5.85 13.92
N ALA A 98 -2.42 5.47 14.04
CA ALA A 98 -3.42 6.27 14.74
C ALA A 98 -3.04 6.48 16.22
N LEU A 99 -2.49 5.47 16.89
CA LEU A 99 -1.94 5.59 18.25
C LEU A 99 -0.76 6.59 18.29
N GLY A 100 0.15 6.53 17.32
CA GLY A 100 1.25 7.48 17.12
C GLY A 100 0.76 8.93 17.05
N LEU A 101 -0.30 9.15 16.27
CA LEU A 101 -0.90 10.47 16.07
C LEU A 101 -1.66 10.97 17.30
N ILE A 102 -2.47 10.12 17.94
CA ILE A 102 -3.34 10.51 19.07
C ILE A 102 -2.56 10.61 20.37
N ARG A 103 -1.83 9.55 20.73
CA ARG A 103 -1.22 9.42 22.06
C ARG A 103 0.13 10.11 22.14
N TYR A 104 0.94 9.96 21.10
CA TYR A 104 2.32 10.48 21.08
C TYR A 104 2.43 11.81 20.35
N GLN A 105 1.35 12.29 19.73
CA GLN A 105 1.31 13.55 18.97
C GLN A 105 2.44 13.65 17.92
N ALA A 106 2.89 12.49 17.42
CA ALA A 106 3.98 12.45 16.47
C ALA A 106 3.56 13.14 15.15
N PRO A 107 4.44 13.94 14.53
CA PRO A 107 4.11 14.59 13.26
C PRO A 107 3.87 13.54 12.16
N LEU A 108 2.74 13.65 11.45
CA LEU A 108 2.42 12.73 10.35
C LEU A 108 3.55 12.72 9.29
N ALA A 109 4.12 13.89 9.00
CA ALA A 109 5.22 14.05 8.04
C ALA A 109 6.48 13.24 8.40
N LYS A 110 6.70 12.93 9.69
CA LYS A 110 7.77 12.02 10.13
C LYS A 110 7.33 10.56 10.09
N LEU A 111 6.10 10.29 10.51
CA LEU A 111 5.55 8.93 10.54
C LEU A 111 5.43 8.33 9.14
N THR A 112 4.95 9.09 8.16
CA THR A 112 4.64 8.57 6.82
C THR A 112 5.84 7.97 6.11
N PRO A 113 7.00 8.65 5.99
CA PRO A 113 8.19 8.03 5.42
C PRO A 113 8.64 6.80 6.20
N LEU A 114 8.52 6.81 7.52
CA LEU A 114 8.92 5.68 8.37
C LEU A 114 8.07 4.44 8.13
N PHE A 115 6.73 4.54 8.20
CA PHE A 115 5.88 3.38 8.00
C PHE A 115 5.78 2.96 6.52
N ASN A 116 6.03 3.86 5.57
CA ASN A 116 6.13 3.51 4.15
C ASN A 116 7.42 2.74 3.80
N MET A 117 8.40 2.65 4.72
CA MET A 117 9.48 1.67 4.59
C MET A 117 8.97 0.22 4.73
N ASN A 118 7.69 -0.01 5.03
CA ASN A 118 7.05 -1.31 4.87
C ASN A 118 7.23 -1.89 3.46
N SER A 119 7.43 -1.05 2.43
CA SER A 119 7.73 -1.48 1.07
C SER A 119 9.03 -2.29 1.01
N LEU A 120 10.02 -1.97 1.84
CA LEU A 120 11.27 -2.71 1.94
C LEU A 120 11.05 -4.10 2.55
N VAL A 121 10.15 -4.20 3.53
CA VAL A 121 9.74 -5.49 4.10
C VAL A 121 9.04 -6.32 3.03
N THR A 122 8.12 -5.72 2.26
CA THR A 122 7.44 -6.40 1.15
C THR A 122 8.43 -6.85 0.08
N VAL A 123 9.36 -6.00 -0.36
CA VAL A 123 10.40 -6.36 -1.33
C VAL A 123 11.24 -7.52 -0.83
N PHE A 124 11.71 -7.46 0.42
CA PHE A 124 12.49 -8.56 1.01
C PHE A 124 11.69 -9.87 1.02
N LEU A 125 10.45 -9.83 1.50
CA LEU A 125 9.59 -11.01 1.55
C LEU A 125 9.26 -11.55 0.15
N ALA A 126 9.02 -10.67 -0.83
CA ALA A 126 8.74 -11.08 -2.21
C ALA A 126 9.95 -11.78 -2.86
N LEU A 127 11.15 -11.22 -2.68
CA LEU A 127 12.40 -11.86 -3.11
C LEU A 127 12.54 -13.26 -2.49
N VAL A 128 12.28 -13.42 -1.19
CA VAL A 128 12.49 -14.70 -0.49
C VAL A 128 11.37 -15.71 -0.77
N ILE A 129 10.11 -15.33 -0.62
CA ILE A 129 8.95 -16.23 -0.68
C ILE A 129 8.62 -16.62 -2.12
N PHE A 130 8.69 -15.66 -3.05
CA PHE A 130 8.35 -15.89 -4.46
C PHE A 130 9.58 -16.11 -5.33
N ALA A 131 10.78 -16.12 -4.75
CA ALA A 131 12.04 -16.28 -5.46
C ALA A 131 12.26 -15.25 -6.59
N GLU A 132 11.66 -14.05 -6.48
CA GLU A 132 11.73 -12.98 -7.48
C GLU A 132 13.17 -12.46 -7.72
N TRP A 133 14.14 -12.83 -6.87
CA TRP A 133 15.55 -12.50 -7.08
C TRP A 133 16.14 -13.07 -8.39
N GLN A 134 15.49 -14.08 -8.98
CA GLN A 134 15.89 -14.65 -10.27
C GLN A 134 15.47 -13.80 -11.47
N GLU A 135 14.46 -12.95 -11.30
CA GLU A 135 13.83 -12.19 -12.37
C GLU A 135 14.22 -10.70 -12.35
N LEU A 136 14.82 -10.24 -11.25
CA LEU A 136 15.09 -8.83 -10.97
C LEU A 136 16.57 -8.48 -11.03
N ASN A 137 16.87 -7.24 -11.41
CA ASN A 137 18.23 -6.69 -11.30
C ASN A 137 18.54 -6.34 -9.83
N LEU A 138 19.20 -7.26 -9.12
CA LEU A 138 19.49 -7.12 -7.69
C LEU A 138 20.34 -5.89 -7.36
N ILE A 139 21.27 -5.48 -8.23
CA ILE A 139 22.13 -4.31 -7.97
C ILE A 139 21.28 -3.04 -7.96
N GLN A 140 20.44 -2.85 -8.98
CA GLN A 140 19.55 -1.68 -9.05
C GLN A 140 18.55 -1.67 -7.89
N LEU A 141 17.99 -2.83 -7.54
CA LEU A 141 17.05 -2.97 -6.43
C LEU A 141 17.70 -2.65 -5.07
N LEU A 142 18.94 -3.12 -4.84
CA LEU A 142 19.71 -2.83 -3.64
C LEU A 142 20.03 -1.34 -3.53
N LEU A 143 20.49 -0.71 -4.61
CA LEU A 143 20.77 0.72 -4.64
C LEU A 143 19.51 1.54 -4.35
N GLY A 144 18.39 1.20 -4.98
CA GLY A 144 17.09 1.84 -4.71
C GLY A 144 16.66 1.68 -3.25
N THR A 145 16.81 0.47 -2.70
CA THR A 145 16.49 0.17 -1.29
C THR A 145 17.33 1.02 -0.33
N LEU A 146 18.64 1.13 -0.56
CA LEU A 146 19.52 1.97 0.26
C LEU A 146 19.12 3.45 0.22
N LEU A 147 18.70 3.97 -0.93
CA LEU A 147 18.20 5.33 -1.07
C LEU A 147 16.91 5.55 -0.28
N ILE A 148 15.99 4.58 -0.29
CA ILE A 148 14.75 4.63 0.50
C ILE A 148 15.07 4.65 2.00
N ILE A 149 15.98 3.77 2.47
CA ILE A 149 16.39 3.73 3.88
C ILE A 149 17.02 5.06 4.29
N ALA A 150 17.96 5.56 3.50
CA ALA A 150 18.64 6.83 3.78
C ALA A 150 17.64 7.99 3.86
N GLY A 151 16.70 8.07 2.91
CA GLY A 151 15.63 9.08 2.92
C GLY A 151 14.71 8.96 4.13
N GLY A 152 14.27 7.74 4.47
CA GLY A 152 13.40 7.49 5.64
C GLY A 152 14.08 7.85 6.95
N VAL A 153 15.35 7.48 7.13
CA VAL A 153 16.16 7.84 8.31
C VAL A 153 16.34 9.36 8.38
N LEU A 154 16.70 10.01 7.27
CA LEU A 154 16.89 11.47 7.24
C LEU A 154 15.63 12.22 7.66
N VAL A 155 14.45 11.81 7.18
CA VAL A 155 13.18 12.45 7.58
C VAL A 155 12.83 12.16 9.04
N SER A 156 13.22 11.02 9.59
CA SER A 156 12.94 10.70 11.00
C SER A 156 13.67 11.61 11.99
N ILE A 157 14.85 12.11 11.60
CA ILE A 157 15.72 12.97 12.43
C ILE A 157 15.56 14.47 12.16
N ALA A 158 14.91 14.86 11.05
CA ALA A 158 14.60 16.26 10.72
C ALA A 158 13.54 16.82 11.65
#